data_AF-A0A2N2HMH2-F1
#
_entry.id   AF-A0A2N2HMH2-F1
#
_cell.length_a   1.000
_cell.length_b   1.000
_cell.length_c   1.000
_cell.angle_alpha   90.00
_cell.angle_beta   90.00
_cell.angle_gamma   90.00
#
_symmetry.space_group_name_H-M   'P 1'
#
loop_
_entity.id
_entity.type
_entity.pdbx_description
1 polymer ?
#
loop_
_entity_poly.entity_id
_entity_poly.type
_entity_poly.pdbx_seq_one_letter_code
_entity_poly.pdbx_strand_id
1 'polypeptide(L)'
;MEESPVIEINAAKRILRQKGALSGGIFTGTDKVRSGYGNGDCLYFDFHHRVFAVADGTERFPWASRDILCRLSDALRQAGVPKTAADWKALINDKVYSGQKYQHKTTFSCVAVRDDDEDIALTVAHGGDSAVLVMDSVSGAILFQTERNMVFAGRSPEIVDVMEHRLTDGNARVVLFSDGFDDLLRFCIGRSFLCGLTDAFVSIPADCVGEQLHCVIEENCGAFEHDDISCLVMDPFRLVRLDEGRVLIGGTQPHEEKHYRAGNGNGLSDRWLPQERWAEAADTFLKSGITIQ
;
A
#
# COMPACT_ATOMS: atom_id res chain seq x y z
N MET A 1 -13.78 -2.45 -28.13
CA MET A 1 -14.09 -1.23 -27.37
C MET A 1 -13.48 -1.49 -26.01
N GLU A 2 -12.26 -1.02 -25.78
CA GLU A 2 -11.62 -1.19 -24.46
C GLU A 2 -12.42 -0.34 -23.47
N GLU A 3 -12.94 -0.98 -22.42
CA GLU A 3 -13.55 -0.27 -21.31
C GLU A 3 -12.50 0.67 -20.71
N SER A 4 -12.89 1.93 -20.48
CA SER A 4 -12.03 2.87 -19.79
C SER A 4 -11.57 2.27 -18.45
N PRO A 5 -10.31 2.50 -18.04
CA PRO A 5 -9.77 1.93 -16.81
C PRO A 5 -10.61 2.42 -15.62
N VAL A 6 -11.20 1.48 -14.88
CA VAL A 6 -12.05 1.80 -13.73
C VAL A 6 -11.24 1.65 -12.45
N ILE A 7 -11.04 2.76 -11.74
CA ILE A 7 -10.51 2.76 -10.37
C ILE A 7 -11.67 2.77 -9.40
N GLU A 8 -11.67 1.81 -8.48
CA GLU A 8 -12.77 1.59 -7.54
C GLU A 8 -12.24 1.52 -6.11
N ILE A 9 -13.02 2.04 -5.17
CA ILE A 9 -12.78 1.91 -3.74
C ILE A 9 -13.93 1.14 -3.12
N ASN A 10 -13.61 0.16 -2.30
CA ASN A 10 -14.55 -0.43 -1.34
C ASN A 10 -14.19 0.07 0.06
N ALA A 11 -14.97 1.03 0.56
CA ALA A 11 -14.73 1.67 1.85
C ALA A 11 -14.91 0.70 3.03
N ALA A 12 -15.89 -0.21 2.93
CA ALA A 12 -16.13 -1.19 3.98
C ALA A 12 -14.94 -2.14 4.13
N LYS A 13 -14.34 -2.56 3.02
CA LYS A 13 -13.17 -3.45 3.03
C LYS A 13 -11.85 -2.70 3.19
N ARG A 14 -11.85 -1.35 3.05
CA ARG A 14 -10.65 -0.50 2.92
C ARG A 14 -9.69 -0.99 1.84
N ILE A 15 -10.25 -1.27 0.66
CA ILE A 15 -9.51 -1.72 -0.52
C ILE A 15 -9.72 -0.73 -1.66
N LEU A 16 -8.65 -0.46 -2.39
CA LEU A 16 -8.67 0.20 -3.69
C LEU A 16 -8.22 -0.79 -4.77
N ARG A 17 -8.80 -0.69 -5.97
CA ARG A 17 -8.31 -1.39 -7.15
C ARG A 17 -8.38 -0.55 -8.42
N GLN A 18 -7.46 -0.80 -9.34
CA GLN A 18 -7.59 -0.48 -10.75
C GLN A 18 -7.82 -1.81 -11.48
N LYS A 19 -8.97 -1.97 -12.13
CA LYS A 19 -9.31 -3.23 -12.83
C LYS A 19 -8.20 -3.65 -13.80
N GLY A 20 -7.83 -4.93 -13.73
CA GLY A 20 -6.80 -5.56 -14.54
C GLY A 20 -5.35 -5.20 -14.21
N ALA A 21 -5.09 -4.31 -13.24
CA ALA A 21 -3.74 -3.77 -13.03
C ALA A 21 -3.28 -3.68 -11.59
N LEU A 22 -4.12 -3.28 -10.62
CA LEU A 22 -3.66 -2.99 -9.27
C LEU A 22 -4.73 -3.26 -8.22
N SER A 23 -4.33 -3.73 -7.04
CA SER A 23 -5.15 -3.73 -5.83
C SER A 23 -4.28 -3.43 -4.62
N GLY A 24 -4.82 -2.71 -3.64
CA GLY A 24 -4.23 -2.66 -2.31
C GLY A 24 -5.27 -2.44 -1.23
N GLY A 25 -5.01 -2.98 -0.04
CA GLY A 25 -5.94 -2.87 1.09
C GLY A 25 -5.24 -3.01 2.43
N ILE A 26 -5.94 -2.57 3.47
CA ILE A 26 -5.48 -2.67 4.85
C ILE A 26 -6.45 -3.42 5.76
N PHE A 27 -5.90 -4.11 6.74
CA PHE A 27 -6.63 -4.86 7.76
C PHE A 27 -6.07 -4.52 9.13
N THR A 28 -6.96 -4.30 10.11
CA THR A 28 -6.53 -3.92 11.46
C THR A 28 -6.15 -5.16 12.25
N GLY A 29 -4.99 -5.13 12.89
CA GLY A 29 -4.44 -6.22 13.69
C GLY A 29 -5.38 -6.67 14.80
N THR A 30 -5.38 -7.96 15.10
CA THR A 30 -6.29 -8.58 16.07
C THR A 30 -6.15 -7.94 17.46
N ASP A 31 -4.90 -7.69 17.90
CA ASP A 31 -4.67 -7.04 19.19
C ASP A 31 -5.10 -5.57 19.20
N LYS A 32 -4.87 -4.86 18.08
CA LYS A 32 -5.27 -3.46 17.93
C LYS A 32 -6.77 -3.30 18.05
N VAL A 33 -7.54 -4.23 17.48
CA VAL A 33 -9.01 -4.28 17.62
C VAL A 33 -9.41 -4.47 19.09
N ARG A 34 -8.83 -5.45 19.79
CA ARG A 34 -9.17 -5.75 21.19
C ARG A 34 -8.78 -4.63 22.16
N SER A 35 -7.60 -4.09 21.98
CA SER A 35 -7.00 -3.07 22.84
C SER A 35 -7.48 -1.65 22.52
N GLY A 36 -8.20 -1.48 21.41
CA GLY A 36 -8.76 -0.20 20.98
C GLY A 36 -7.70 0.77 20.44
N TYR A 37 -6.62 0.26 19.85
CA TYR A 37 -5.62 1.07 19.16
C TYR A 37 -6.07 1.46 17.74
N GLY A 38 -5.32 2.38 17.14
CA GLY A 38 -5.44 2.73 15.72
C GLY A 38 -4.79 1.68 14.82
N ASN A 39 -4.97 1.81 13.50
CA ASN A 39 -4.26 1.00 12.51
C ASN A 39 -2.98 1.75 12.08
N GLY A 40 -1.82 1.16 12.34
CA GLY A 40 -0.51 1.71 12.05
C GLY A 40 -0.14 1.73 10.58
N ASP A 41 -0.77 0.89 9.75
CA ASP A 41 -0.47 0.79 8.33
C ASP A 41 -1.19 1.85 7.51
N CYS A 42 -0.48 2.41 6.52
CA CYS A 42 -1.03 3.34 5.55
C CYS A 42 -0.55 3.01 4.14
N LEU A 43 -1.49 3.05 3.19
CA LEU A 43 -1.25 2.91 1.76
C LEU A 43 -1.40 4.26 1.07
N TYR A 44 -0.51 4.53 0.11
CA TYR A 44 -0.57 5.68 -0.78
C TYR A 44 -0.67 5.22 -2.24
N PHE A 45 -1.63 5.77 -2.95
CA PHE A 45 -1.84 5.59 -4.37
C PHE A 45 -1.80 6.95 -5.04
N ASP A 46 -0.93 7.15 -6.02
CA ASP A 46 -0.86 8.36 -6.83
C ASP A 46 -0.89 7.99 -8.30
N PHE A 47 -2.09 7.93 -8.88
CA PHE A 47 -2.27 7.60 -10.29
C PHE A 47 -1.80 8.71 -11.23
N HIS A 48 -1.62 9.94 -10.73
CA HIS A 48 -1.13 11.04 -11.56
C HIS A 48 0.38 10.96 -11.78
N HIS A 49 1.10 10.69 -10.71
CA HIS A 49 2.56 10.54 -10.71
C HIS A 49 3.02 9.10 -10.89
N ARG A 50 2.11 8.12 -10.84
CA ARG A 50 2.38 6.67 -10.79
C ARG A 50 3.33 6.30 -9.65
N VAL A 51 3.02 6.81 -8.45
CA VAL A 51 3.78 6.56 -7.22
C VAL A 51 2.89 5.82 -6.23
N PHE A 52 3.42 4.75 -5.65
CA PHE A 52 2.70 3.88 -4.73
C PHE A 52 3.57 3.58 -3.52
N ALA A 53 2.99 3.61 -2.32
CA ALA A 53 3.77 3.39 -1.11
C ALA A 53 2.99 2.71 0.01
N VAL A 54 3.75 2.03 0.88
CA VAL A 54 3.32 1.45 2.15
C VAL A 54 4.17 2.07 3.25
N ALA A 55 3.54 2.45 4.35
CA ALA A 55 4.21 2.84 5.58
C ALA A 55 3.49 2.20 6.76
N ASP A 56 4.27 1.68 7.71
CA ASP A 56 3.79 1.05 8.93
C ASP A 56 4.29 1.88 10.12
N GLY A 57 3.35 2.41 10.91
CA GLY A 57 3.58 3.29 12.03
C GLY A 57 3.45 2.58 13.37
N THR A 58 4.27 2.97 14.34
CA THR A 58 4.20 2.35 15.67
C THR A 58 2.83 2.50 16.33
N GLU A 59 2.49 1.54 17.18
CA GLU A 59 1.24 1.42 17.92
C GLU A 59 0.87 2.65 18.75
N ARG A 60 1.88 3.36 19.29
CA ARG A 60 1.69 4.59 20.07
C ARG A 60 1.33 5.80 19.19
N PHE A 61 1.74 5.78 17.93
CA PHE A 61 1.62 6.86 16.97
C PHE A 61 1.19 6.30 15.59
N PRO A 62 0.03 5.64 15.49
CA PRO A 62 -0.38 4.94 14.26
C PRO A 62 -0.54 5.91 13.07
N TRP A 63 -0.85 7.17 13.32
CA TRP A 63 -0.92 8.21 12.28
C TRP A 63 0.44 8.61 11.69
N ALA A 64 1.57 8.14 12.25
CA ALA A 64 2.90 8.46 11.76
C ALA A 64 3.13 8.00 10.31
N SER A 65 2.55 6.84 9.93
CA SER A 65 2.58 6.31 8.57
C SER A 65 1.77 7.19 7.60
N ARG A 66 0.61 7.69 8.02
CA ARG A 66 -0.16 8.66 7.23
C ARG A 66 0.59 9.99 7.09
N ASP A 67 1.19 10.50 8.16
CA ASP A 67 1.94 11.77 8.13
C ASP A 67 3.10 11.74 7.11
N ILE A 68 3.87 10.63 7.06
CA ILE A 68 4.97 10.52 6.11
C ILE A 68 4.49 10.44 4.67
N LEU A 69 3.39 9.72 4.40
CA LEU A 69 2.84 9.60 3.05
C LEU A 69 2.12 10.88 2.59
N CYS A 70 1.51 11.65 3.51
CA CYS A 70 1.05 13.01 3.23
C CYS A 70 2.20 13.92 2.80
N ARG A 71 3.37 13.86 3.47
CA ARG A 71 4.54 14.63 3.06
C ARG A 71 5.09 14.20 1.70
N LEU A 72 5.06 12.91 1.38
CA LEU A 72 5.38 12.42 0.04
C LEU A 72 4.45 13.04 -1.01
N SER A 73 3.14 12.99 -0.78
CA SER A 73 2.13 13.59 -1.68
C SER A 73 2.36 15.10 -1.88
N ASP A 74 2.58 15.84 -0.79
CA ASP A 74 2.86 17.27 -0.86
C ASP A 74 4.16 17.59 -1.62
N ALA A 75 5.21 16.81 -1.39
CA ALA A 75 6.49 16.98 -2.08
C ALA A 75 6.35 16.75 -3.58
N LEU A 76 5.65 15.68 -3.99
CA LEU A 76 5.40 15.39 -5.41
C LEU A 76 4.51 16.44 -6.06
N ARG A 77 3.48 16.94 -5.35
CA ARG A 77 2.63 18.04 -5.85
C ARG A 77 3.42 19.32 -6.12
N GLN A 78 4.41 19.62 -5.28
CA GLN A 78 5.18 20.86 -5.39
C GLN A 78 6.35 20.76 -6.38
N ALA A 79 7.06 19.64 -6.37
CA ALA A 79 8.29 19.47 -7.14
C ALA A 79 8.12 18.63 -8.42
N GLY A 80 6.99 17.92 -8.57
CA GLY A 80 6.80 16.90 -9.59
C GLY A 80 7.54 15.60 -9.28
N VAL A 81 7.53 14.67 -10.23
CA VAL A 81 8.20 13.36 -10.11
C VAL A 81 9.69 13.50 -10.45
N PRO A 82 10.60 13.14 -9.52
CA PRO A 82 12.02 13.11 -9.81
C PRO A 82 12.37 12.11 -10.92
N LYS A 83 13.41 12.43 -11.71
CA LYS A 83 13.80 11.60 -12.86
C LYS A 83 14.90 10.59 -12.56
N THR A 84 15.65 10.77 -11.48
CA THR A 84 16.77 9.90 -11.14
C THR A 84 16.64 9.40 -9.71
N ALA A 85 17.22 8.23 -9.42
CA ALA A 85 17.37 7.74 -8.06
C ALA A 85 17.98 8.78 -7.09
N ALA A 86 18.97 9.54 -7.54
CA ALA A 86 19.62 10.57 -6.74
C ALA A 86 18.67 11.72 -6.38
N ASP A 87 17.88 12.19 -7.35
CA ASP A 87 16.87 13.24 -7.12
C ASP A 87 15.74 12.74 -6.22
N TRP A 88 15.33 11.48 -6.38
CA TRP A 88 14.38 10.83 -5.49
C TRP A 88 14.89 10.76 -4.05
N LYS A 89 16.14 10.34 -3.86
CA LYS A 89 16.77 10.30 -2.54
C LYS A 89 16.81 11.67 -1.89
N ALA A 90 17.20 12.71 -2.65
CA ALA A 90 17.21 14.08 -2.17
C ALA A 90 15.81 14.56 -1.76
N LEU A 91 14.80 14.36 -2.62
CA LEU A 91 13.42 14.73 -2.31
C LEU A 91 12.90 14.04 -1.05
N ILE A 92 13.15 12.73 -0.91
CA ILE A 92 12.72 11.96 0.26
C ILE A 92 13.40 12.48 1.52
N ASN A 93 14.72 12.67 1.50
CA ASN A 93 15.43 13.17 2.68
C ASN A 93 14.99 14.58 3.07
N ASP A 94 14.93 15.49 2.10
CA ASP A 94 14.68 16.92 2.36
C ASP A 94 13.23 17.22 2.71
N LYS A 95 12.26 16.48 2.16
CA LYS A 95 10.83 16.80 2.26
C LYS A 95 10.01 15.76 3.01
N VAL A 96 10.42 14.50 3.01
CA VAL A 96 9.63 13.39 3.57
C VAL A 96 10.16 12.97 4.94
N TYR A 97 11.44 12.63 5.03
CA TYR A 97 12.11 12.17 6.26
C TYR A 97 12.40 13.32 7.23
N SER A 98 12.84 14.48 6.73
CA SER A 98 13.20 15.64 7.56
C SER A 98 12.08 16.10 8.51
N GLY A 99 10.81 15.89 8.13
CA GLY A 99 9.65 16.23 8.95
C GLY A 99 9.24 15.17 9.99
N GLN A 100 9.84 13.98 9.97
CA GLN A 100 9.44 12.88 10.85
C GLN A 100 10.05 13.05 12.25
N LYS A 101 9.19 13.12 13.27
CA LYS A 101 9.64 13.22 14.67
C LYS A 101 10.17 11.89 15.19
N TYR A 102 11.14 11.93 16.09
CA TYR A 102 11.76 10.73 16.66
C TYR A 102 10.79 9.75 17.33
N GLN A 103 9.73 10.27 17.93
CA GLN A 103 8.71 9.44 18.59
C GLN A 103 7.75 8.80 17.60
N HIS A 104 7.57 9.40 16.43
CA HIS A 104 6.62 8.98 15.40
C HIS A 104 7.35 8.06 14.41
N LYS A 105 7.87 6.93 14.86
CA LYS A 105 8.63 6.04 13.98
C LYS A 105 7.70 5.35 12.98
N THR A 106 8.17 5.20 11.75
CA THR A 106 7.42 4.48 10.72
C THR A 106 8.37 3.91 9.66
N THR A 107 7.99 2.80 9.04
CA THR A 107 8.63 2.31 7.81
C THR A 107 8.28 3.22 6.63
N PHE A 108 8.99 3.05 5.53
CA PHE A 108 8.70 3.71 4.27
C PHE A 108 9.13 2.81 3.13
N SER A 109 8.18 2.30 2.35
CA SER A 109 8.44 1.54 1.12
C SER A 109 7.67 2.16 -0.02
N CYS A 110 8.36 2.67 -1.02
CA CYS A 110 7.79 3.46 -2.10
C CYS A 110 8.33 2.97 -3.45
N VAL A 111 7.43 2.90 -4.44
CA VAL A 111 7.75 2.60 -5.82
C VAL A 111 7.17 3.69 -6.72
N ALA A 112 8.01 4.29 -7.54
CA ALA A 112 7.60 5.12 -8.67
C ALA A 112 7.76 4.34 -9.97
N VAL A 113 6.75 4.40 -10.84
CA VAL A 113 6.73 3.68 -12.11
C VAL A 113 6.78 4.69 -13.26
N ARG A 114 7.77 4.54 -14.14
CA ARG A 114 7.98 5.39 -15.31
C ARG A 114 8.10 4.56 -16.58
N ASP A 115 7.42 4.97 -17.63
CA ASP A 115 7.62 4.41 -18.97
C ASP A 115 9.00 4.81 -19.51
N ASP A 116 9.75 3.84 -20.03
CA ASP A 116 11.06 4.00 -20.68
C ASP A 116 11.01 3.30 -22.05
N ASP A 117 10.39 3.95 -23.03
CA ASP A 117 10.06 3.38 -24.35
C ASP A 117 9.18 2.12 -24.28
N GLU A 118 9.73 0.94 -24.58
CA GLU A 118 9.04 -0.36 -24.46
C GLU A 118 9.22 -1.00 -23.08
N ASP A 119 10.07 -0.42 -22.23
CA ASP A 119 10.40 -0.91 -20.90
C ASP A 119 9.71 -0.09 -19.80
N ILE A 120 9.71 -0.62 -18.58
CA ILE A 120 9.32 0.11 -17.37
C ILE A 120 10.55 0.33 -16.49
N ALA A 121 10.77 1.57 -16.08
CA ALA A 121 11.72 1.92 -15.03
C ALA A 121 10.99 2.06 -13.68
N LEU A 122 11.39 1.24 -12.71
CA LEU A 122 10.98 1.37 -11.32
C LEU A 122 12.04 2.15 -10.54
N THR A 123 11.61 3.15 -9.77
CA THR A 123 12.44 3.72 -8.71
C THR A 123 11.90 3.23 -7.36
N VAL A 124 12.73 2.52 -6.60
CA VAL A 124 12.37 1.91 -5.33
C VAL A 124 13.11 2.63 -4.20
N ALA A 125 12.37 3.16 -3.24
CA ALA A 125 12.89 3.75 -2.02
C ALA A 125 12.36 2.96 -0.81
N HIS A 126 13.26 2.53 0.07
CA HIS A 126 12.90 1.65 1.17
C HIS A 126 13.67 1.97 2.48
N GLY A 127 12.97 1.93 3.61
CA GLY A 127 13.52 2.00 4.96
C GLY A 127 12.59 1.36 6.00
N GLY A 128 13.15 0.55 6.89
CA GLY A 128 12.38 -0.24 7.87
C GLY A 128 12.25 -1.71 7.45
N ASP A 129 11.14 -2.36 7.83
CA ASP A 129 10.90 -3.80 7.69
C ASP A 129 9.65 -4.18 6.88
N SER A 130 8.88 -3.21 6.40
CA SER A 130 8.02 -3.39 5.22
C SER A 130 8.86 -3.78 4.00
N ALA A 131 8.26 -4.26 2.92
CA ALA A 131 9.01 -4.75 1.77
C ALA A 131 8.45 -4.29 0.42
N VAL A 132 9.36 -4.18 -0.55
CA VAL A 132 9.04 -4.15 -1.98
C VAL A 132 9.59 -5.43 -2.61
N LEU A 133 8.74 -6.14 -3.34
CA LEU A 133 9.05 -7.35 -4.09
C LEU A 133 8.68 -7.12 -5.55
N VAL A 134 9.59 -7.47 -6.45
CA VAL A 134 9.33 -7.60 -7.88
C VAL A 134 9.50 -9.06 -8.24
N MET A 135 8.52 -9.62 -8.92
CA MET A 135 8.52 -11.02 -9.31
C MET A 135 7.98 -11.20 -10.71
N ASP A 136 8.36 -12.31 -11.34
CA ASP A 136 7.74 -12.80 -12.55
C ASP A 136 6.41 -13.47 -12.21
N SER A 137 5.32 -12.97 -12.80
CA SER A 137 3.94 -13.40 -12.49
C SER A 137 3.56 -14.75 -13.08
N VAL A 138 4.40 -15.35 -13.94
CA VAL A 138 4.16 -16.64 -14.56
C VAL A 138 4.91 -17.75 -13.82
N SER A 139 6.21 -17.57 -13.61
CA SER A 139 7.10 -18.52 -12.95
C SER A 139 7.14 -18.37 -11.43
N GLY A 140 6.72 -17.22 -10.90
CA GLY A 140 6.85 -16.89 -9.50
C GLY A 140 8.27 -16.54 -9.06
N ALA A 141 9.22 -16.41 -10.00
CA ALA A 141 10.61 -16.09 -9.67
C ALA A 141 10.72 -14.67 -9.09
N ILE A 142 11.44 -14.54 -7.98
CA ILE A 142 11.75 -13.23 -7.39
C ILE A 142 12.85 -12.58 -8.22
N LEU A 143 12.55 -11.43 -8.82
CA LEU A 143 13.48 -10.64 -9.65
C LEU A 143 14.24 -9.61 -8.82
N PHE A 144 13.56 -9.05 -7.81
CA PHE A 144 14.14 -8.09 -6.88
C PHE A 144 13.34 -8.10 -5.56
N GLN A 145 14.01 -7.91 -4.44
CA GLN A 145 13.37 -7.74 -3.14
C GLN A 145 14.21 -6.81 -2.26
N THR A 146 13.58 -5.87 -1.58
CA THR A 146 14.26 -5.02 -0.59
C THR A 146 14.60 -5.80 0.67
N GLU A 147 15.80 -5.57 1.21
CA GLU A 147 16.19 -6.10 2.51
C GLU A 147 15.67 -5.23 3.65
N ARG A 148 15.13 -5.89 4.68
CA ARG A 148 14.75 -5.22 5.94
C ARG A 148 15.97 -4.55 6.56
N ASN A 149 15.75 -3.35 7.11
CA ASN A 149 16.82 -2.58 7.74
C ASN A 149 16.26 -1.70 8.87
N MET A 150 17.17 -1.09 9.64
CA MET A 150 16.79 -0.25 10.78
C MET A 150 16.57 1.23 10.40
N VAL A 151 16.36 1.54 9.11
CA VAL A 151 16.25 2.90 8.56
C VAL A 151 14.81 3.41 8.60
N PHE A 152 14.19 3.29 9.77
CA PHE A 152 12.85 3.82 10.03
C PHE A 152 12.89 5.36 9.99
N ALA A 153 11.91 5.97 9.34
CA ALA A 153 11.73 7.41 9.41
C ALA A 153 11.46 7.82 10.87
N GLY A 154 12.03 8.95 11.29
CA GLY A 154 12.01 9.40 12.68
C GLY A 154 13.09 8.74 13.54
N ARG A 155 13.54 7.52 13.24
CA ARG A 155 14.73 6.94 13.89
C ARG A 155 16.02 7.35 13.17
N SER A 156 16.01 7.23 11.85
CA SER A 156 17.13 7.60 10.99
C SER A 156 16.88 8.99 10.38
N PRO A 157 17.94 9.82 10.26
CA PRO A 157 17.80 11.16 9.70
C PRO A 157 17.49 11.13 8.20
N GLU A 158 17.91 10.08 7.51
CA GLU A 158 17.87 9.95 6.06
C GLU A 158 17.56 8.51 5.65
N ILE A 159 17.01 8.35 4.44
CA ILE A 159 16.95 7.06 3.75
C ILE A 159 18.34 6.72 3.18
N VAL A 160 18.73 5.46 3.28
CA VAL A 160 20.09 5.03 2.92
C VAL A 160 20.26 4.89 1.42
N ASP A 161 19.30 4.27 0.74
CA ASP A 161 19.41 4.03 -0.70
C ASP A 161 18.07 4.16 -1.42
N VAL A 162 18.18 4.54 -2.69
CA VAL A 162 17.08 4.56 -3.65
C VAL A 162 17.61 3.89 -4.91
N MET A 163 16.93 2.84 -5.34
CA MET A 163 17.40 1.98 -6.43
C MET A 163 16.55 2.18 -7.68
N GLU A 164 17.18 2.07 -8.85
CA GLU A 164 16.48 1.95 -10.12
C GLU A 164 16.53 0.51 -10.61
N HIS A 165 15.37 -0.01 -11.00
CA HIS A 165 15.23 -1.36 -11.54
C HIS A 165 14.45 -1.29 -12.86
N ARG A 166 15.02 -1.86 -13.93
CA ARG A 166 14.40 -1.88 -15.26
C ARG A 166 13.68 -3.21 -15.48
N LEU A 167 12.45 -3.12 -15.97
CA LEU A 167 11.62 -4.24 -16.33
C LEU A 167 11.45 -4.25 -17.85
N THR A 168 11.90 -5.33 -18.47
CA THR A 168 11.76 -5.57 -19.91
C THR A 168 10.71 -6.63 -20.23
N ASP A 169 10.27 -7.41 -19.22
CA ASP A 169 9.27 -8.46 -19.38
C ASP A 169 7.91 -7.97 -18.85
N GLY A 170 6.90 -8.01 -19.72
CA GLY A 170 5.51 -7.68 -19.39
C GLY A 170 4.85 -8.59 -18.36
N ASN A 171 5.51 -9.68 -17.95
CA ASN A 171 5.05 -10.58 -16.89
C ASN A 171 5.44 -10.09 -15.49
N ALA A 172 6.06 -8.93 -15.33
CA ALA A 172 6.45 -8.46 -14.00
C ALA A 172 5.24 -8.11 -13.11
N ARG A 173 5.41 -8.34 -11.80
CA ARG A 173 4.48 -7.93 -10.75
C ARG A 173 5.24 -7.28 -9.62
N VAL A 174 4.76 -6.12 -9.18
CA VAL A 174 5.31 -5.39 -8.05
C VAL A 174 4.37 -5.53 -6.86
N VAL A 175 4.92 -5.88 -5.71
CA VAL A 175 4.21 -6.08 -4.44
C VAL A 175 4.87 -5.21 -3.38
N LEU A 176 4.08 -4.43 -2.65
CA LEU A 176 4.51 -3.73 -1.44
C LEU A 176 3.67 -4.25 -0.26
N PHE A 177 4.28 -4.51 0.88
CA PHE A 177 3.56 -5.01 2.06
C PHE A 177 4.24 -4.65 3.39
N SER A 178 3.44 -4.51 4.45
CA SER A 178 3.94 -4.42 5.84
C SER A 178 4.34 -5.79 6.38
N ASP A 179 5.05 -5.81 7.51
CA ASP A 179 5.48 -7.07 8.12
C ASP A 179 4.31 -7.91 8.65
N GLY A 180 3.16 -7.31 8.99
CA GLY A 180 1.94 -8.06 9.34
C GLY A 180 1.45 -8.99 8.21
N PHE A 181 1.80 -8.72 6.94
CA PHE A 181 1.54 -9.66 5.86
C PHE A 181 2.28 -11.00 6.02
N ASP A 182 3.44 -11.02 6.70
CA ASP A 182 4.14 -12.27 7.04
C ASP A 182 3.28 -13.20 7.91
N ASP A 183 2.49 -12.65 8.82
CA ASP A 183 1.63 -13.44 9.70
C ASP A 183 0.51 -14.12 8.91
N LEU A 184 -0.10 -13.39 7.97
CA LEU A 184 -1.08 -13.95 7.04
C LEU A 184 -0.47 -15.04 6.16
N LEU A 185 0.73 -14.82 5.63
CA LEU A 185 1.43 -15.83 4.83
C LEU A 185 1.73 -17.09 5.63
N ARG A 186 2.25 -16.95 6.85
CA ARG A 186 2.52 -18.09 7.75
C ARG A 186 1.25 -18.87 8.03
N PHE A 187 0.12 -18.18 8.25
CA PHE A 187 -1.18 -18.80 8.42
C PHE A 187 -1.60 -19.59 7.17
N CYS A 188 -1.56 -18.96 5.98
CA CYS A 188 -1.95 -19.59 4.72
C CYS A 188 -1.08 -20.81 4.38
N ILE A 189 0.24 -20.73 4.59
CA ILE A 189 1.17 -21.85 4.38
C ILE A 189 0.88 -22.97 5.37
N GLY A 190 0.68 -22.64 6.66
CA GLY A 190 0.35 -23.61 7.69
C GLY A 190 -0.98 -24.34 7.45
N ARG A 191 -1.90 -23.73 6.69
CA ARG A 191 -3.18 -24.31 6.27
C ARG A 191 -3.15 -24.93 4.86
N SER A 192 -2.00 -24.90 4.20
CA SER A 192 -1.84 -25.36 2.80
C SER A 192 -2.75 -24.63 1.80
N PHE A 193 -3.13 -23.39 2.11
CA PHE A 193 -3.79 -22.50 1.15
C PHE A 193 -2.82 -21.97 0.10
N LEU A 194 -1.54 -21.85 0.46
CA LEU A 194 -0.44 -21.41 -0.39
C LEU A 194 0.79 -22.29 -0.13
N CYS A 195 1.62 -22.56 -1.15
CA CYS A 195 2.90 -23.24 -0.94
C CYS A 195 4.02 -22.25 -0.54
N GLY A 196 3.81 -20.95 -0.76
CA GLY A 196 4.78 -19.89 -0.45
C GLY A 196 4.26 -18.48 -0.75
N LEU A 197 5.11 -17.47 -0.50
CA LEU A 197 4.83 -16.05 -0.75
C LEU A 197 4.36 -15.78 -2.19
N THR A 198 5.06 -16.36 -3.16
CA THR A 198 4.87 -16.07 -4.58
C THR A 198 3.61 -16.72 -5.14
N ASP A 199 3.14 -17.84 -4.59
CA ASP A 199 1.89 -18.51 -5.04
C ASP A 199 0.68 -17.59 -4.98
N ALA A 200 0.58 -16.77 -3.93
CA ALA A 200 -0.50 -15.80 -3.76
C ALA A 200 -0.56 -14.82 -4.94
N PHE A 201 0.61 -14.45 -5.44
CA PHE A 201 0.76 -13.42 -6.45
C PHE A 201 0.95 -13.98 -7.86
N VAL A 202 1.05 -15.29 -8.06
CA VAL A 202 0.97 -15.91 -9.39
C VAL A 202 -0.49 -16.24 -9.72
N SER A 203 -1.22 -16.80 -8.75
CA SER A 203 -2.53 -17.42 -9.01
C SER A 203 -3.69 -16.43 -9.08
N ILE A 204 -3.52 -15.24 -8.50
CA ILE A 204 -4.60 -14.25 -8.34
C ILE A 204 -4.31 -13.05 -9.25
N PRO A 205 -5.27 -12.56 -10.05
CA PRO A 205 -5.10 -11.30 -10.78
C PRO A 205 -4.74 -10.14 -9.85
N ALA A 206 -3.86 -9.22 -10.27
CA ALA A 206 -3.34 -8.16 -9.40
C ALA A 206 -4.46 -7.30 -8.77
N ASP A 207 -5.52 -7.02 -9.53
CA ASP A 207 -6.69 -6.26 -9.12
C ASP A 207 -7.67 -7.01 -8.20
N CYS A 208 -7.48 -8.32 -8.04
CA CYS A 208 -8.26 -9.18 -7.15
C CYS A 208 -7.55 -9.48 -5.83
N VAL A 209 -6.24 -9.20 -5.69
CA VAL A 209 -5.47 -9.63 -4.52
C VAL A 209 -6.05 -9.06 -3.23
N GLY A 210 -6.31 -7.76 -3.14
CA GLY A 210 -6.85 -7.17 -1.91
C GLY A 210 -8.18 -7.79 -1.48
N GLU A 211 -9.06 -8.13 -2.43
CA GLU A 211 -10.34 -8.78 -2.14
C GLU A 211 -10.15 -10.23 -1.67
N GLN A 212 -9.22 -10.97 -2.28
CA GLN A 212 -8.90 -12.33 -1.83
C GLN A 212 -8.29 -12.33 -0.41
N LEU A 213 -7.39 -11.39 -0.11
CA LEU A 213 -6.85 -11.24 1.25
C LEU A 213 -7.96 -10.94 2.27
N HIS A 214 -8.92 -10.09 1.90
CA HIS A 214 -10.08 -9.81 2.75
C HIS A 214 -10.92 -11.06 3.01
N CYS A 215 -11.26 -11.82 1.96
CA CYS A 215 -12.03 -13.06 2.12
C CYS A 215 -11.30 -14.03 3.04
N VAL A 216 -9.99 -14.23 2.87
CA VAL A 216 -9.21 -15.13 3.73
C VAL A 216 -9.24 -14.67 5.20
N ILE A 217 -9.02 -13.38 5.47
CA ILE A 217 -9.02 -12.85 6.84
C ILE A 217 -10.41 -12.96 7.47
N GLU A 218 -11.47 -12.62 6.73
CA GLU A 218 -12.85 -12.65 7.20
C GLU A 218 -13.33 -14.08 7.50
N GLU A 219 -13.12 -15.02 6.57
CA GLU A 219 -13.49 -16.43 6.71
C GLU A 219 -12.74 -17.13 7.86
N ASN A 220 -11.56 -16.61 8.21
CA ASN A 220 -10.70 -17.14 9.27
C ASN A 220 -10.62 -16.19 10.47
N CYS A 221 -11.60 -15.31 10.65
CA CYS A 221 -11.63 -14.36 11.75
C CYS A 221 -11.51 -15.07 13.10
N GLY A 222 -10.50 -14.70 13.90
CA GLY A 222 -10.22 -15.32 15.20
C GLY A 222 -9.46 -16.66 15.13
N ALA A 223 -9.10 -17.15 13.94
CA ALA A 223 -8.33 -18.39 13.79
C ALA A 223 -6.81 -18.19 13.95
N PHE A 224 -6.32 -16.96 13.86
CA PHE A 224 -4.93 -16.59 14.06
C PHE A 224 -4.81 -15.15 14.56
N GLU A 225 -3.68 -14.84 15.19
CA GLU A 225 -3.30 -13.48 15.57
C GLU A 225 -2.45 -12.88 14.44
N HIS A 226 -2.65 -11.60 14.16
CA HIS A 226 -1.87 -10.86 13.18
C HIS A 226 -1.76 -9.38 13.58
N ASP A 227 -0.67 -8.73 13.20
CA ASP A 227 -0.57 -7.28 13.30
C ASP A 227 -1.43 -6.58 12.22
N ASP A 228 -1.35 -5.25 12.14
CA ASP A 228 -1.90 -4.52 10.99
C ASP A 228 -1.30 -5.08 9.69
N ILE A 229 -2.16 -5.37 8.71
CA ILE A 229 -1.77 -5.93 7.42
C ILE A 229 -2.03 -4.89 6.36
N SER A 230 -1.02 -4.60 5.55
CA SER A 230 -1.17 -3.83 4.33
C SER A 230 -0.46 -4.54 3.20
N CYS A 231 -1.11 -4.57 2.05
CA CYS A 231 -0.57 -5.14 0.84
C CYS A 231 -1.07 -4.33 -0.36
N LEU A 232 -0.16 -4.07 -1.29
CA LEU A 232 -0.42 -3.45 -2.58
C LEU A 232 0.26 -4.31 -3.65
N VAL A 233 -0.50 -4.73 -4.65
CA VAL A 233 -0.01 -5.52 -5.79
C VAL A 233 -0.36 -4.81 -7.07
N MET A 234 0.59 -4.78 -8.01
CA MET A 234 0.36 -4.17 -9.32
C MET A 234 1.11 -4.86 -10.46
N ASP A 235 0.48 -4.85 -11.63
CA ASP A 235 1.12 -5.02 -12.93
C ASP A 235 1.55 -3.64 -13.43
N PRO A 236 2.86 -3.34 -13.45
CA PRO A 236 3.35 -2.01 -13.78
C PRO A 236 3.13 -1.61 -15.24
N PHE A 237 2.93 -2.57 -16.15
CA PHE A 237 2.70 -2.33 -17.59
C PHE A 237 1.23 -2.00 -17.89
N ARG A 238 0.31 -2.31 -16.97
CA ARG A 238 -1.13 -2.05 -17.11
C ARG A 238 -1.62 -0.86 -16.29
N LEU A 239 -0.73 -0.21 -15.53
CA LEU A 239 -1.08 0.98 -14.75
C LEU A 239 -1.54 2.10 -15.67
N VAL A 240 -2.64 2.76 -15.30
CA VAL A 240 -3.10 3.95 -16.03
C VAL A 240 -2.64 5.21 -15.32
N ARG A 241 -2.47 6.27 -16.11
CA ARG A 241 -2.23 7.61 -15.60
C ARG A 241 -3.55 8.39 -15.57
N LEU A 242 -3.82 9.05 -14.47
CA LEU A 242 -4.99 9.92 -14.31
C LEU A 242 -4.56 11.36 -14.07
N ASP A 243 -5.43 12.33 -14.40
CA ASP A 243 -5.18 13.74 -14.09
C ASP A 243 -5.32 14.01 -12.58
N GLU A 244 -6.28 13.33 -11.94
CA GLU A 244 -6.52 13.36 -10.50
C GLU A 244 -6.72 11.92 -10.00
N GLY A 245 -6.22 11.61 -8.81
CA GLY A 245 -6.32 10.24 -8.27
C GLY A 245 -5.28 9.93 -7.21
N ARG A 246 -5.12 10.81 -6.21
CA ARG A 246 -4.30 10.49 -5.05
C ARG A 246 -5.20 10.00 -3.92
N VAL A 247 -4.87 8.84 -3.37
CA VAL A 247 -5.65 8.20 -2.32
C VAL A 247 -4.72 7.73 -1.20
N LEU A 248 -5.10 8.04 0.04
CA LEU A 248 -4.49 7.51 1.26
C LEU A 248 -5.49 6.62 1.98
N ILE A 249 -5.08 5.43 2.40
CA ILE A 249 -5.91 4.47 3.15
C ILE A 249 -5.13 4.04 4.39
N GLY A 250 -5.66 4.28 5.59
CA GLY A 250 -5.00 3.84 6.84
C GLY A 250 -4.28 4.92 7.62
N GLY A 251 -3.35 4.53 8.50
CA GLY A 251 -2.66 5.41 9.46
C GLY A 251 -3.67 6.13 10.34
N THR A 252 -4.61 5.36 10.89
CA THR A 252 -5.80 5.87 11.60
C THR A 252 -5.58 5.88 13.09
N GLN A 253 -6.27 6.79 13.78
CA GLN A 253 -6.27 6.89 15.22
C GLN A 253 -7.31 5.95 15.86
N PRO A 254 -7.18 5.64 17.16
CA PRO A 254 -8.15 4.84 17.91
C PRO A 254 -9.63 5.21 17.70
N HIS A 255 -9.93 6.52 17.66
CA HIS A 255 -11.31 6.98 17.51
C HIS A 255 -11.85 6.80 16.08
N GLU A 256 -10.98 6.89 15.07
CA GLU A 256 -11.32 6.62 13.67
C GLU A 256 -11.58 5.13 13.47
N GLU A 257 -10.74 4.26 14.01
CA GLU A 257 -10.96 2.81 14.00
C GLU A 257 -12.25 2.40 14.72
N LYS A 258 -12.54 3.03 15.87
CA LYS A 258 -13.81 2.83 16.57
C LYS A 258 -15.01 3.23 15.70
N HIS A 259 -14.89 4.33 14.96
CA HIS A 259 -15.95 4.80 14.08
C HIS A 259 -16.14 3.88 12.87
N TYR A 260 -15.05 3.50 12.20
CA TYR A 260 -15.05 2.54 11.09
C TYR A 260 -15.72 1.22 11.50
N ARG A 261 -15.32 0.63 12.63
CA ARG A 261 -15.91 -0.62 13.14
C ARG A 261 -17.40 -0.50 13.48
N ALA A 262 -17.83 0.64 14.02
CA ALA A 262 -19.24 0.89 14.31
C ALA A 262 -20.09 1.08 13.05
N GLY A 263 -19.52 1.65 11.99
CA GLY A 263 -20.20 1.89 10.71
C GLY A 263 -20.29 0.67 9.79
N ASN A 264 -19.30 -0.22 9.85
CA ASN A 264 -19.22 -1.40 8.98
C ASN A 264 -20.26 -2.49 9.25
N GLY A 265 -20.93 -2.49 10.41
CA GLY A 265 -21.91 -3.51 10.77
C GLY A 265 -23.20 -3.52 9.94
N ASN A 266 -23.43 -2.51 9.09
CA ASN A 266 -24.70 -2.33 8.39
C ASN A 266 -24.73 -2.85 6.94
N GLY A 267 -23.63 -3.36 6.37
CA GLY A 267 -23.55 -3.96 5.02
C GLY A 267 -23.81 -3.02 3.82
N LEU A 268 -24.47 -1.87 4.03
CA LEU A 268 -24.80 -0.88 3.00
C LEU A 268 -23.57 -0.20 2.38
N SER A 269 -22.42 -0.25 3.07
CA SER A 269 -21.15 0.31 2.63
C SER A 269 -20.27 -0.69 1.85
N ASP A 270 -20.62 -1.98 1.85
CA ASP A 270 -19.85 -3.01 1.12
C ASP A 270 -20.22 -3.02 -0.36
N ARG A 271 -19.57 -2.13 -1.10
CA ARG A 271 -19.71 -2.03 -2.55
C ARG A 271 -18.49 -1.33 -3.14
N TRP A 272 -18.17 -1.69 -4.37
CA TRP A 272 -17.19 -0.99 -5.18
C TRP A 272 -17.78 0.32 -5.70
N LEU A 273 -17.12 1.44 -5.39
CA LEU A 273 -17.47 2.76 -5.89
C LEU A 273 -16.43 3.23 -6.90
N PRO A 274 -16.81 3.46 -8.16
CA PRO A 274 -15.88 3.95 -9.18
C PRO A 274 -15.56 5.43 -8.96
N GLN A 275 -14.43 5.88 -9.54
CA GLN A 275 -13.87 7.22 -9.32
C GLN A 275 -14.87 8.36 -9.53
N GLU A 276 -15.76 8.27 -10.52
CA GLU A 276 -16.72 9.33 -10.83
C GLU A 276 -17.71 9.58 -9.69
N ARG A 277 -17.85 8.61 -8.78
CA ARG A 277 -18.78 8.64 -7.64
C ARG A 277 -18.11 8.90 -6.31
N TRP A 278 -16.80 9.09 -6.28
CA TRP A 278 -16.06 9.29 -5.03
C TRP A 278 -16.49 10.53 -4.26
N ALA A 279 -16.85 11.62 -4.97
CA ALA A 279 -17.34 12.85 -4.35
C ALA A 279 -18.65 12.63 -3.56
N GLU A 280 -19.50 11.69 -3.99
CA GLU A 280 -20.75 11.34 -3.30
C GLU A 280 -20.50 10.60 -1.97
N ALA A 281 -19.32 10.00 -1.80
CA ALA A 281 -18.96 9.13 -0.69
C ALA A 281 -17.86 9.69 0.20
N ALA A 282 -17.52 10.98 0.08
CA ALA A 282 -16.42 11.62 0.81
C ALA A 282 -16.50 11.41 2.33
N ASP A 283 -17.69 11.57 2.92
CA ASP A 283 -17.92 11.31 4.35
C ASP A 283 -17.70 9.84 4.71
N THR A 284 -18.16 8.90 3.87
CA THR A 284 -17.97 7.46 4.08
C THR A 284 -16.50 7.09 4.01
N PHE A 285 -15.75 7.65 3.06
CA PHE A 285 -14.32 7.45 2.93
C PHE A 285 -13.57 7.98 4.14
N LEU A 286 -13.83 9.22 4.56
CA LEU A 286 -13.19 9.80 5.74
C LEU A 286 -13.42 8.93 7.00
N LYS A 287 -14.66 8.49 7.19
CA LYS A 287 -15.06 7.58 8.29
C LYS A 287 -14.40 6.21 8.24
N SER A 288 -13.92 5.81 7.07
CA SER A 288 -13.22 4.54 6.83
C SER A 288 -11.69 4.72 6.80
N GLY A 289 -11.17 5.90 7.17
CA GLY A 289 -9.75 6.20 7.11
C GLY A 289 -9.21 6.31 5.68
N ILE A 290 -10.05 6.77 4.74
CA ILE A 290 -9.72 6.96 3.33
C ILE A 290 -9.77 8.45 3.01
N THR A 291 -8.75 8.97 2.32
CA THR A 291 -8.67 10.38 1.91
C THR A 291 -8.29 10.48 0.46
N ILE A 292 -8.98 11.34 -0.29
CA ILE A 292 -8.70 11.66 -1.69
C ILE A 292 -8.07 13.06 -1.73
N GLN A 293 -6.98 13.24 -2.49
CA GLN A 293 -6.13 14.44 -2.51
C GLN A 293 -5.87 15.04 -3.90
#